data_AF-A0A2S5LBB0-F1
#
_entry.id   AF-A0A2S5LBB0-F1
#
_cell.length_a   1.000
_cell.length_b   1.000
_cell.length_c   1.000
_cell.angle_alpha   90.00
_cell.angle_beta   90.00
_cell.angle_gamma   90.00
#
_symmetry.space_group_name_H-M   'P 1'
#
loop_
_entity.id
_entity.type
_entity.pdbx_description
1 polymer ?
#
loop_
_entity_poly.entity_id
_entity_poly.type
_entity_poly.pdbx_seq_one_letter_code
_entity_poly.pdbx_strand_id
1 'polypeptide(L)'
;TEEEKTALKTVLNEFFTETDHGYLNDRCYQEIEKYRANTSAKARAGIASAAARKKKSTEINMRSTSVEQDDTLCLTNQEPLTNNHKPIKDITPQAMLEAMGVPKNLAKDWLAVRKAKKAAATQTAFDAIKKHAEENNYTFVQAVQIATENNWSGFKVNWLTNQGINGNAQQRGVSVSTDDAQLMNMAKELHISTTGLSKPSLVAKLNKAIGVQ
;
A
#
# COMPACT_ATOMS: atom_id res chain seq x y z
N THR A 1 24.53 49.57 9.60
CA THR A 1 24.99 50.89 9.13
C THR A 1 23.81 51.72 8.65
N GLU A 2 24.03 52.97 8.20
CA GLU A 2 22.95 53.77 7.59
C GLU A 2 22.50 53.22 6.23
N GLU A 3 23.38 52.47 5.53
CA GLU A 3 23.03 51.78 4.28
C GLU A 3 21.95 50.71 4.53
N GLU A 4 22.09 49.91 5.59
CA GLU A 4 21.09 48.89 5.96
C GLU A 4 19.72 49.50 6.27
N LYS A 5 19.69 50.64 7.00
CA LYS A 5 18.44 51.38 7.27
C LYS A 5 17.80 51.91 6.00
N THR A 6 18.61 52.35 5.04
CA THR A 6 18.15 52.87 3.75
C THR A 6 17.59 51.75 2.89
N ALA A 7 18.31 50.62 2.77
CA ALA A 7 17.85 49.43 2.06
C ALA A 7 16.53 48.88 2.64
N LEU A 8 16.41 48.82 3.97
CA LEU A 8 15.19 48.39 4.66
C LEU A 8 14.00 49.28 4.29
N LYS A 9 14.16 50.61 4.29
CA LYS A 9 13.10 51.56 3.90
C LYS A 9 12.67 51.38 2.45
N THR A 10 13.60 51.14 1.53
CA THR A 10 13.27 50.86 0.12
C THR A 10 12.38 49.62 0.00
N VAL A 11 12.78 48.51 0.63
CA VAL A 11 12.00 47.26 0.59
C VAL A 11 10.63 47.40 1.26
N LEU A 12 10.53 48.11 2.38
CA LEU A 12 9.26 48.37 3.04
C LEU A 12 8.32 49.19 2.14
N ASN A 13 8.81 50.27 1.53
CA ASN A 13 8.01 51.11 0.64
C ASN A 13 7.64 50.44 -0.70
N GLU A 14 8.43 49.47 -1.18
CA GLU A 14 8.17 48.76 -2.43
C GLU A 14 7.14 47.63 -2.25
N PHE A 15 7.20 46.89 -1.14
CA PHE A 15 6.40 45.68 -0.94
C PHE A 15 5.29 45.80 0.10
N PHE A 16 5.22 46.89 0.87
CA PHE A 16 4.27 47.05 1.96
C PHE A 16 3.63 48.45 2.00
N THR A 17 2.42 48.49 2.54
CA THR A 17 1.70 49.73 2.87
C THR A 17 1.81 49.98 4.36
N GLU A 18 2.34 51.14 4.75
CA GLU A 18 2.36 51.57 6.14
C GLU A 18 0.95 51.98 6.61
N THR A 19 0.55 51.50 7.79
CA THR A 19 -0.75 51.77 8.42
C THR A 19 -0.56 51.97 9.92
N ASP A 20 -1.60 52.46 10.61
CA ASP A 20 -1.60 52.71 12.07
C ASP A 20 -1.28 51.47 12.92
N HIS A 21 -1.30 50.27 12.32
CA HIS A 21 -1.00 48.99 12.98
C HIS A 21 0.25 48.29 12.41
N GLY A 22 1.03 48.98 11.59
CA GLY A 22 2.27 48.48 10.98
C GLY A 22 2.19 48.30 9.46
N TYR A 23 3.04 47.44 8.92
CA TYR A 23 3.16 47.19 7.47
C TYR A 23 2.25 46.06 6.99
N LEU A 24 1.39 46.36 6.02
CA LEU A 24 0.50 45.40 5.36
C LEU A 24 1.03 45.04 3.96
N ASN A 25 0.82 43.81 3.51
CA ASN A 25 1.10 43.41 2.13
C ASN A 25 -0.21 43.07 1.41
N ASP A 26 -0.60 43.89 0.43
CA ASP A 26 -1.88 43.77 -0.27
C ASP A 26 -2.10 42.41 -0.91
N ARG A 27 -1.04 41.82 -1.48
CA ARG A 27 -1.12 40.50 -2.14
C ARG A 27 -1.51 39.40 -1.15
N CYS A 28 -0.94 39.42 0.05
CA CYS A 28 -1.31 38.48 1.12
C CYS A 28 -2.78 38.65 1.54
N TYR A 29 -3.26 39.88 1.72
CA TYR A 29 -4.65 40.15 2.08
C TYR A 29 -5.64 39.75 0.98
N GLN A 30 -5.33 40.02 -0.29
CA GLN A 30 -6.14 39.58 -1.43
C GLN A 30 -6.27 38.05 -1.49
N GLU A 31 -5.20 37.31 -1.21
CA GLU A 31 -5.22 35.85 -1.25
C GLU A 31 -6.02 35.26 -0.07
N ILE A 32 -5.90 35.83 1.13
CA ILE A 32 -6.72 35.50 2.30
C ILE A 32 -8.21 35.75 2.00
N GLU A 33 -8.54 36.86 1.37
CA GLU A 33 -9.93 37.21 1.05
C GLU A 33 -10.53 36.28 -0.01
N LYS A 34 -9.78 35.94 -1.07
CA LYS A 34 -10.19 34.92 -2.05
C LYS A 34 -10.48 33.57 -1.39
N TYR A 35 -9.64 33.15 -0.44
CA TYR A 35 -9.83 31.89 0.28
C TYR A 35 -11.11 31.91 1.15
N ARG A 36 -11.34 33.01 1.87
CA ARG A 36 -12.58 33.25 2.65
C ARG A 36 -13.83 33.27 1.77
N ALA A 37 -13.76 33.96 0.63
CA ALA A 37 -14.85 34.03 -0.35
C ALA A 37 -15.20 32.65 -0.93
N ASN A 38 -14.21 31.84 -1.31
CA ASN A 38 -14.43 30.47 -1.82
C ASN A 38 -15.07 29.56 -0.74
N THR A 39 -14.59 29.67 0.50
CA THR A 39 -15.11 28.91 1.65
C THR A 39 -16.56 29.28 1.95
N SER A 40 -16.89 30.58 2.00
CA SER A 40 -18.25 31.06 2.25
C SER A 40 -19.21 30.79 1.08
N ALA A 41 -18.73 30.80 -0.17
CA ALA A 41 -19.52 30.40 -1.34
C ALA A 41 -19.91 28.91 -1.28
N LYS A 42 -18.97 28.02 -0.96
CA LYS A 42 -19.24 26.58 -0.76
C LYS A 42 -20.23 26.34 0.38
N ALA A 43 -20.06 27.02 1.51
CA ALA A 43 -20.98 26.93 2.64
C ALA A 43 -22.41 27.39 2.27
N ARG A 44 -22.55 28.55 1.59
CA ARG A 44 -23.85 29.05 1.10
C ARG A 44 -24.52 28.08 0.13
N ALA A 45 -23.77 27.49 -0.81
CA ALA A 45 -24.28 26.49 -1.74
C ALA A 45 -24.79 25.22 -1.02
N GLY A 46 -24.09 24.78 0.04
CA GLY A 46 -24.51 23.67 0.90
C GLY A 46 -25.82 23.98 1.64
N ILE A 47 -25.93 25.14 2.27
CA ILE A 47 -27.15 25.59 2.98
C ILE A 47 -28.34 25.70 2.02
N ALA A 48 -28.15 26.32 0.86
CA ALA A 48 -29.20 26.44 -0.16
C ALA A 48 -29.66 25.06 -0.68
N SER A 49 -28.72 24.12 -0.89
CA SER A 49 -29.02 22.75 -1.30
C SER A 49 -29.82 21.99 -0.23
N ALA A 50 -29.47 22.15 1.05
CA ALA A 50 -30.21 21.54 2.16
C ALA A 50 -31.64 22.10 2.29
N ALA A 51 -31.79 23.43 2.16
CA ALA A 51 -33.10 24.09 2.17
C ALA A 51 -33.99 23.63 1.01
N ALA A 52 -33.44 23.50 -0.21
CA ALA A 52 -34.16 23.01 -1.38
C ALA A 52 -34.64 21.55 -1.21
N ARG A 53 -33.81 20.68 -0.63
CA ARG A 53 -34.20 19.30 -0.28
C ARG A 53 -35.37 19.27 0.72
N LYS A 54 -35.28 20.08 1.79
CA LYS A 54 -36.34 20.19 2.82
C LYS A 54 -37.66 20.69 2.22
N LYS A 55 -37.62 21.69 1.33
CA LYS A 55 -38.83 22.19 0.66
C LYS A 55 -39.46 21.11 -0.24
N LYS A 56 -38.67 20.40 -1.03
CA LYS A 56 -39.15 19.30 -1.89
C LYS A 56 -39.80 18.17 -1.07
N SER A 57 -39.25 17.79 0.09
CA SER A 57 -39.87 16.75 0.93
C SER A 57 -41.21 17.20 1.53
N THR A 58 -41.34 18.48 1.92
CA THR A 58 -42.63 19.01 2.41
C THR A 58 -43.69 19.13 1.32
N GLU A 59 -43.31 19.48 0.09
CA GLU A 59 -44.24 19.59 -1.04
C GLU A 59 -44.80 18.23 -1.50
N ILE A 60 -44.00 17.15 -1.41
CA ILE A 60 -44.46 15.79 -1.71
C ILE A 60 -45.52 15.34 -0.69
N ASN A 61 -45.32 15.64 0.60
CA ASN A 61 -46.22 15.22 1.67
C ASN A 61 -47.63 15.85 1.56
N MET A 62 -47.72 17.12 1.12
CA MET A 62 -49.01 17.83 0.98
C MET A 62 -49.90 17.35 -0.18
N ARG A 63 -49.42 16.46 -1.06
CA ARG A 63 -50.17 15.99 -2.24
C ARG A 63 -50.71 14.55 -2.12
N SER A 64 -50.52 13.90 -0.97
CA SER A 64 -50.96 12.52 -0.77
C SER A 64 -52.46 12.44 -0.51
N THR A 65 -53.20 11.83 -1.43
CA THR A 65 -54.56 11.33 -1.17
C THR A 65 -54.52 10.15 -0.19
N SER A 66 -55.55 10.00 0.63
CA SER A 66 -55.66 8.86 1.57
C SER A 66 -55.84 7.55 0.80
N VAL A 67 -54.80 6.74 0.76
CA VAL A 67 -54.81 5.31 0.45
C VAL A 67 -53.95 4.66 1.51
N GLU A 68 -54.53 3.75 2.29
CA GLU A 68 -53.78 3.03 3.32
C GLU A 68 -52.71 2.15 2.66
N GLN A 69 -51.47 2.27 3.13
CA GLN A 69 -50.32 1.55 2.61
C GLN A 69 -49.64 0.83 3.76
N ASP A 70 -49.49 -0.49 3.62
CA ASP A 70 -49.14 -1.42 4.69
C ASP A 70 -47.77 -1.12 5.35
N ASP A 71 -47.73 -1.19 6.68
CA ASP A 71 -46.79 -0.47 7.54
C ASP A 71 -45.41 -1.15 7.70
N THR A 72 -44.95 -1.91 6.70
CA THR A 72 -43.88 -2.93 6.88
C THR A 72 -42.53 -2.69 6.21
N LEU A 73 -42.31 -1.63 5.40
CA LEU A 73 -41.01 -1.42 4.70
C LEU A 73 -40.50 0.03 4.70
N CYS A 74 -40.25 0.59 5.89
CA CYS A 74 -39.53 1.84 6.08
C CYS A 74 -37.99 1.73 5.85
N LEU A 75 -37.56 1.33 4.64
CA LEU A 75 -36.14 1.24 4.26
C LEU A 75 -35.74 2.29 3.20
N THR A 76 -35.83 3.57 3.53
CA THR A 76 -35.37 4.67 2.66
C THR A 76 -33.86 4.88 2.72
N ASN A 77 -33.07 3.85 2.42
CA ASN A 77 -31.64 3.94 2.16
C ASN A 77 -31.37 3.98 0.65
N GLN A 78 -31.77 5.07 -0.01
CA GLN A 78 -31.34 5.33 -1.39
C GLN A 78 -29.99 6.05 -1.38
N GLU A 79 -28.92 5.29 -1.54
CA GLU A 79 -27.61 5.84 -1.89
C GLU A 79 -27.71 6.58 -3.25
N PRO A 80 -27.00 7.71 -3.45
CA PRO A 80 -27.08 8.45 -4.69
C PRO A 80 -26.40 7.68 -5.83
N LEU A 81 -27.20 7.04 -6.71
CA LEU A 81 -26.72 6.50 -7.98
C LEU A 81 -26.15 7.63 -8.84
N THR A 82 -24.82 7.71 -8.90
CA THR A 82 -24.14 8.61 -9.84
C THR A 82 -24.20 8.00 -11.25
N ASN A 83 -24.99 8.62 -12.13
CA ASN A 83 -25.14 8.19 -13.54
C ASN A 83 -23.91 8.52 -14.43
N ASN A 84 -22.71 8.38 -13.85
CA ASN A 84 -21.42 8.45 -14.55
C ASN A 84 -20.70 7.09 -14.59
N HIS A 85 -21.19 6.09 -13.84
CA HIS A 85 -20.79 4.70 -14.03
C HIS A 85 -21.74 4.03 -15.03
N LYS A 86 -21.51 4.28 -16.33
CA LYS A 86 -21.73 3.17 -17.29
C LYS A 86 -20.77 2.06 -16.86
N PRO A 87 -21.20 0.82 -16.62
CA PRO A 87 -20.27 -0.26 -16.46
C PRO A 87 -19.51 -0.39 -17.79
N ILE A 88 -18.27 0.09 -17.80
CA ILE A 88 -17.22 -0.69 -18.42
C ILE A 88 -17.40 -2.10 -17.86
N LYS A 89 -17.34 -3.13 -18.70
CA LYS A 89 -17.28 -4.51 -18.19
C LYS A 89 -15.93 -4.65 -17.51
N ASP A 90 -15.84 -4.13 -16.28
CA ASP A 90 -14.65 -4.15 -15.46
C ASP A 90 -14.32 -5.62 -15.25
N ILE A 91 -13.26 -6.04 -15.93
CA ILE A 91 -12.71 -7.38 -15.80
C ILE A 91 -12.22 -7.45 -14.36
N THR A 92 -13.07 -7.96 -13.47
CA THR A 92 -12.77 -7.97 -12.04
C THR A 92 -11.51 -8.80 -11.83
N PRO A 93 -10.65 -8.46 -10.85
CA PRO A 93 -9.46 -9.26 -10.55
C PRO A 93 -9.78 -10.73 -10.28
N GLN A 94 -10.99 -11.04 -9.80
CA GLN A 94 -11.48 -12.40 -9.63
C GLN A 94 -11.76 -13.08 -10.99
N ALA A 95 -12.46 -12.42 -11.91
CA ALA A 95 -12.71 -12.94 -13.26
C ALA A 95 -11.40 -13.18 -14.05
N MET A 96 -10.36 -12.37 -13.82
CA MET A 96 -9.02 -12.60 -14.40
C MET A 96 -8.41 -13.91 -13.91
N LEU A 97 -8.51 -14.17 -12.60
CA LEU A 97 -7.96 -15.38 -11.98
C LEU A 97 -8.77 -16.63 -12.39
N GLU A 98 -10.09 -16.53 -12.45
CA GLU A 98 -10.97 -17.59 -12.97
C GLU A 98 -10.66 -17.91 -14.45
N ALA A 99 -10.41 -16.88 -15.28
CA ALA A 99 -9.97 -17.07 -16.67
C ALA A 99 -8.56 -17.69 -16.80
N MET A 100 -7.70 -17.57 -15.78
CA MET A 100 -6.42 -18.27 -15.68
C MET A 100 -6.53 -19.68 -15.04
N GLY A 101 -7.75 -20.17 -14.81
CA GLY A 101 -8.02 -21.50 -14.24
C GLY A 101 -7.96 -21.59 -12.72
N VAL A 102 -7.87 -20.47 -11.99
CA VAL A 102 -7.91 -20.47 -10.53
C VAL A 102 -9.35 -20.70 -10.06
N PRO A 103 -9.62 -21.69 -9.17
CA PRO A 103 -10.95 -21.89 -8.62
C PRO A 103 -11.49 -20.64 -7.90
N LYS A 104 -12.77 -20.33 -8.10
CA LYS A 104 -13.46 -19.14 -7.53
C LYS A 104 -13.20 -18.90 -6.04
N ASN A 105 -13.20 -19.96 -5.23
CA ASN A 105 -12.94 -19.86 -3.78
C ASN A 105 -11.49 -19.43 -3.52
N LEU A 106 -10.52 -20.10 -4.14
CA LEU A 106 -9.11 -19.77 -4.03
C LEU A 106 -8.80 -18.35 -4.54
N ALA A 107 -9.42 -17.93 -5.64
CA ALA A 107 -9.30 -16.56 -6.15
C ALA A 107 -9.83 -15.53 -5.14
N LYS A 108 -10.98 -15.78 -4.52
CA LYS A 108 -11.56 -14.91 -3.46
C LYS A 108 -10.64 -14.81 -2.25
N ASP A 109 -10.12 -15.93 -1.75
CA ASP A 109 -9.29 -15.99 -0.55
C ASP A 109 -7.93 -15.31 -0.78
N TRP A 110 -7.31 -15.53 -1.93
CA TRP A 110 -6.07 -14.85 -2.30
C TRP A 110 -6.26 -13.34 -2.50
N LEU A 111 -7.39 -12.90 -3.08
CA LEU A 111 -7.72 -11.47 -3.16
C LEU A 111 -7.95 -10.84 -1.78
N ALA A 112 -8.44 -11.59 -0.79
CA ALA A 112 -8.52 -11.13 0.59
C ALA A 112 -7.12 -10.93 1.21
N VAL A 113 -6.18 -11.86 0.97
CA VAL A 113 -4.75 -11.70 1.34
C VAL A 113 -4.15 -10.45 0.71
N ARG A 114 -4.34 -10.23 -0.59
CA ARG A 114 -3.87 -9.02 -1.29
C ARG A 114 -4.45 -7.74 -0.68
N LYS A 115 -5.77 -7.72 -0.40
CA LYS A 115 -6.47 -6.59 0.21
C LYS A 115 -5.92 -6.27 1.61
N ALA A 116 -5.74 -7.28 2.46
CA ALA A 116 -5.17 -7.11 3.80
C ALA A 116 -3.74 -6.55 3.76
N LYS A 117 -2.91 -7.03 2.82
CA LYS A 117 -1.53 -6.57 2.60
C LYS A 117 -1.42 -5.31 1.74
N LYS A 118 -2.55 -4.66 1.41
CA LYS A 118 -2.66 -3.44 0.57
C LYS A 118 -1.97 -3.56 -0.81
N ALA A 119 -1.91 -4.77 -1.35
CA ALA A 119 -1.27 -5.05 -2.63
C ALA A 119 -2.28 -4.94 -3.78
N ALA A 120 -2.10 -3.95 -4.67
CA ALA A 120 -2.96 -3.74 -5.83
C ALA A 120 -3.06 -5.02 -6.70
N ALA A 121 -4.26 -5.38 -7.13
CA ALA A 121 -4.52 -6.58 -7.94
C ALA A 121 -4.51 -6.21 -9.44
N THR A 122 -3.31 -6.05 -10.00
CA THR A 122 -3.09 -5.66 -11.40
C THR A 122 -2.71 -6.85 -12.29
N GLN A 123 -3.05 -6.77 -13.58
CA GLN A 123 -2.63 -7.72 -14.63
C GLN A 123 -1.15 -8.08 -14.51
N THR A 124 -0.28 -7.08 -14.48
CA THR A 124 1.18 -7.22 -14.38
C THR A 124 1.64 -8.01 -13.14
N ALA A 125 0.92 -7.91 -12.02
CA ALA A 125 1.24 -8.68 -10.82
C ALA A 125 0.87 -10.17 -10.96
N PHE A 126 -0.18 -10.48 -11.71
CA PHE A 126 -0.57 -11.86 -12.04
C PHE A 126 0.40 -12.47 -13.05
N ASP A 127 0.77 -11.71 -14.09
CA ASP A 127 1.73 -12.13 -15.11
C ASP A 127 3.11 -12.43 -14.52
N ALA A 128 3.58 -11.61 -13.56
CA ALA A 128 4.84 -11.84 -12.86
C ALA A 128 4.83 -13.16 -12.05
N ILE A 129 3.72 -13.49 -11.39
CA ILE A 129 3.55 -14.75 -10.65
C ILE A 129 3.51 -15.93 -11.61
N LYS A 130 2.75 -15.81 -12.71
CA LYS A 130 2.67 -16.83 -13.76
C LYS A 130 4.06 -17.13 -14.34
N LYS A 131 4.81 -16.10 -14.74
CA LYS A 131 6.17 -16.23 -15.24
C LYS A 131 7.09 -16.95 -14.25
N HIS A 132 7.12 -16.54 -12.97
CA HIS A 132 7.96 -17.18 -11.96
C HIS A 132 7.57 -18.63 -11.63
N ALA A 133 6.29 -18.99 -11.78
CA ALA A 133 5.83 -20.36 -11.64
C ALA A 133 6.30 -21.22 -12.83
N GLU A 134 6.05 -20.74 -14.07
CA GLU A 134 6.42 -21.41 -15.32
C GLU A 134 7.93 -21.63 -15.45
N GLU A 135 8.75 -20.64 -15.05
CA GLU A 135 10.23 -20.71 -15.00
C GLU A 135 10.77 -21.88 -14.14
N ASN A 136 9.94 -22.48 -13.27
CA ASN A 136 10.33 -23.48 -12.28
C ASN A 136 9.39 -24.71 -12.27
N ASN A 137 8.66 -24.95 -13.36
CA ASN A 137 7.71 -26.06 -13.51
C ASN A 137 6.52 -26.08 -12.52
N TYR A 138 6.17 -24.94 -11.90
CA TYR A 138 4.93 -24.79 -11.14
C TYR A 138 3.80 -24.26 -12.02
N THR A 139 2.57 -24.72 -11.80
CA THR A 139 1.39 -24.11 -12.40
C THR A 139 1.04 -22.80 -11.69
N PHE A 140 0.40 -21.86 -12.41
CA PHE A 140 -0.12 -20.63 -11.82
C PHE A 140 -1.11 -20.90 -10.68
N VAL A 141 -1.94 -21.94 -10.78
CA VAL A 141 -2.90 -22.33 -9.75
C VAL A 141 -2.18 -22.79 -8.47
N GLN A 142 -1.14 -23.62 -8.58
CA GLN A 142 -0.30 -24.01 -7.44
C GLN A 142 0.39 -22.79 -6.81
N ALA A 143 0.92 -21.87 -7.62
CA ALA A 143 1.55 -20.65 -7.12
C ALA A 143 0.58 -19.77 -6.31
N VAL A 144 -0.66 -19.62 -6.77
CA VAL A 144 -1.73 -18.91 -6.04
C VAL A 144 -2.16 -19.67 -4.78
N GLN A 145 -2.24 -21.01 -4.84
CA GLN A 145 -2.54 -21.85 -3.67
C GLN A 145 -1.49 -21.67 -2.57
N ILE A 146 -0.21 -21.89 -2.89
CA ILE A 146 0.92 -21.74 -1.95
C ILE A 146 0.96 -20.30 -1.39
N ALA A 147 0.75 -19.28 -2.23
CA ALA A 147 0.69 -17.90 -1.78
C ALA A 147 -0.50 -17.63 -0.84
N THR A 148 -1.63 -18.31 -1.01
CA THR A 148 -2.79 -18.18 -0.12
C THR A 148 -2.53 -18.85 1.23
N GLU A 149 -2.05 -20.10 1.21
CA GLU A 149 -1.69 -20.89 2.40
C GLU A 149 -0.66 -20.17 3.28
N ASN A 150 0.30 -19.47 2.68
CA ASN A 150 1.36 -18.73 3.39
C ASN A 150 1.03 -17.24 3.62
N ASN A 151 -0.18 -16.78 3.32
CA ASN A 151 -0.61 -15.37 3.45
C ASN A 151 0.34 -14.38 2.72
N TRP A 152 0.70 -14.70 1.48
CA TRP A 152 1.54 -13.90 0.58
C TRP A 152 0.73 -13.22 -0.53
N SER A 153 1.03 -11.95 -0.79
CA SER A 153 0.48 -11.17 -1.92
C SER A 153 1.22 -11.41 -3.25
N GLY A 154 2.01 -12.47 -3.34
CA GLY A 154 2.82 -12.82 -4.51
C GLY A 154 3.48 -14.19 -4.34
N PHE A 155 4.29 -14.59 -5.31
CA PHE A 155 4.95 -15.90 -5.32
C PHE A 155 6.30 -15.81 -6.01
N LYS A 156 7.32 -16.47 -5.45
CA LYS A 156 8.60 -16.80 -6.07
C LYS A 156 9.07 -18.15 -5.54
N VAL A 157 9.62 -19.00 -6.40
CA VAL A 157 9.99 -20.37 -5.99
C VAL A 157 11.13 -20.41 -4.97
N ASN A 158 12.05 -19.45 -5.01
CA ASN A 158 13.08 -19.30 -3.98
C ASN A 158 12.55 -18.92 -2.59
N TRP A 159 11.25 -18.60 -2.44
CA TRP A 159 10.63 -18.46 -1.13
C TRP A 159 10.33 -19.82 -0.51
N LEU A 160 10.03 -20.87 -1.30
CA LEU A 160 9.76 -22.22 -0.78
C LEU A 160 11.01 -22.82 -0.14
N THR A 161 12.17 -22.71 -0.80
CA THR A 161 13.46 -23.17 -0.27
C THR A 161 13.85 -22.49 1.05
N ASN A 162 13.35 -21.28 1.28
CA ASN A 162 13.71 -20.46 2.43
C ASN A 162 12.71 -20.55 3.60
N GLN A 163 11.66 -21.39 3.51
CA GLN A 163 10.67 -21.52 4.59
C GLN A 163 11.26 -22.08 5.91
N GLY A 164 12.38 -22.82 5.84
CA GLY A 164 13.13 -23.24 7.02
C GLY A 164 14.02 -22.17 7.67
N ILE A 165 14.16 -20.97 7.07
CA ILE A 165 15.14 -19.95 7.48
C ILE A 165 14.49 -18.80 8.28
N ASN A 166 13.17 -18.65 8.21
CA ASN A 166 12.44 -17.54 8.86
C ASN A 166 12.22 -17.71 10.38
N GLY A 167 12.96 -18.61 11.02
CA GLY A 167 13.10 -18.68 12.48
C GLY A 167 14.33 -17.89 12.95
N ASN A 168 14.23 -16.56 12.98
CA ASN A 168 15.21 -15.64 13.60
C ASN A 168 16.70 -15.92 13.29
N ALA A 169 17.04 -16.08 12.00
CA ALA A 169 18.41 -16.24 11.55
C ALA A 169 18.99 -14.92 11.03
N GLN A 170 19.65 -14.18 11.92
CA GLN A 170 20.59 -13.12 11.51
C GLN A 170 21.64 -13.71 10.56
N GLN A 171 21.78 -13.07 9.40
CA GLN A 171 22.72 -13.37 8.30
C GLN A 171 23.79 -14.44 8.62
N ARG A 172 23.60 -15.65 8.09
CA ARG A 172 24.68 -16.62 7.95
C ARG A 172 24.71 -17.14 6.51
N GLY A 173 25.71 -16.67 5.75
CA GLY A 173 26.29 -17.52 4.71
C GLY A 173 26.84 -18.80 5.34
N VAL A 174 27.08 -19.83 4.54
CA VAL A 174 27.45 -21.16 5.02
C VAL A 174 28.84 -21.11 5.69
N SER A 175 28.87 -20.87 7.00
CA SER A 175 30.08 -20.95 7.83
C SER A 175 30.12 -22.33 8.50
N VAL A 176 31.23 -23.06 8.37
CA VAL A 176 31.49 -24.29 9.14
C VAL A 176 31.20 -24.07 10.64
N SER A 177 30.65 -25.11 11.28
CA SER A 177 30.06 -25.07 12.62
C SER A 177 30.96 -24.42 13.68
N THR A 178 30.32 -23.75 14.64
CA THR A 178 30.97 -23.15 15.82
C THR A 178 31.34 -24.18 16.89
N ASP A 179 30.95 -25.45 16.70
CA ASP A 179 31.30 -26.55 17.61
C ASP A 179 32.70 -27.13 17.31
N ASP A 180 33.59 -27.06 18.30
CA ASP A 180 34.95 -27.59 18.25
C ASP A 180 35.00 -29.08 17.90
N ALA A 181 34.04 -29.88 18.37
CA ALA A 181 34.03 -31.31 18.13
C ALA A 181 33.78 -31.63 16.64
N GLN A 182 32.85 -30.91 16.02
CA GLN A 182 32.57 -31.01 14.59
C GLN A 182 33.73 -30.47 13.74
N LEU A 183 34.35 -29.36 14.16
CA LEU A 183 35.55 -28.79 13.55
C LEU A 183 36.73 -29.78 13.51
N MET A 184 36.98 -30.48 14.62
CA MET A 184 38.03 -31.51 14.70
C MET A 184 37.70 -32.72 13.83
N ASN A 185 36.43 -33.15 13.76
CA ASN A 185 36.04 -34.28 12.92
C ASN A 185 36.14 -33.96 11.42
N MET A 186 35.67 -32.78 10.98
CA MET A 186 35.84 -32.32 9.59
C MET A 186 37.31 -32.15 9.21
N ALA A 187 38.16 -31.63 10.11
CA ALA A 187 39.60 -31.54 9.86
C ALA A 187 40.24 -32.93 9.72
N LYS A 188 39.78 -33.92 10.49
CA LYS A 188 40.23 -35.32 10.39
C LYS A 188 39.80 -35.98 9.08
N GLU A 189 38.55 -35.78 8.66
CA GLU A 189 38.00 -36.30 7.39
C GLU A 189 38.70 -35.70 6.16
N LEU A 190 39.01 -34.40 6.20
CA LEU A 190 39.71 -33.70 5.11
C LEU A 190 41.25 -33.73 5.24
N HIS A 191 41.79 -34.51 6.18
CA HIS A 191 43.22 -34.64 6.48
C HIS A 191 43.96 -33.29 6.70
N ILE A 192 43.28 -32.29 7.25
CA ILE A 192 43.82 -30.97 7.58
C ILE A 192 44.41 -31.00 9.00
N SER A 193 45.70 -30.70 9.13
CA SER A 193 46.34 -30.59 10.46
C SER A 193 45.76 -29.44 11.28
N THR A 194 45.40 -29.74 12.53
CA THR A 194 44.81 -28.81 13.50
C THR A 194 45.82 -28.22 14.48
N THR A 195 47.03 -28.79 14.58
CA THR A 195 48.04 -28.39 15.55
C THR A 195 48.58 -26.99 15.25
N GLY A 196 48.50 -26.07 16.23
CA GLY A 196 49.03 -24.72 16.11
C GLY A 196 48.14 -23.72 15.34
N LEU A 197 46.92 -24.11 14.94
CA LEU A 197 45.96 -23.20 14.31
C LEU A 197 44.97 -22.63 15.33
N SER A 198 44.67 -21.34 15.22
CA SER A 198 43.52 -20.75 15.91
C SER A 198 42.22 -21.22 15.25
N LYS A 199 41.11 -21.28 16.02
CA LYS A 199 39.81 -21.74 15.52
C LYS A 199 39.36 -21.00 14.24
N PRO A 200 39.46 -19.66 14.13
CA PRO A 200 39.10 -18.95 12.90
C PRO A 200 39.97 -19.35 11.70
N SER A 201 41.27 -19.60 11.92
CA SER A 201 42.18 -20.06 10.87
C SER A 201 41.87 -21.49 10.40
N LEU A 202 41.41 -22.37 11.30
CA LEU A 202 40.97 -23.71 10.95
C LEU A 202 39.66 -23.68 10.15
N VAL A 203 38.67 -22.90 10.60
CA VAL A 203 37.41 -22.65 9.87
C VAL A 203 37.68 -22.11 8.47
N ALA A 204 38.57 -21.12 8.33
CA ALA A 204 38.91 -20.54 7.03
C ALA A 204 39.57 -21.57 6.07
N LYS A 205 40.42 -22.48 6.59
CA LYS A 205 40.99 -23.57 5.79
C LYS A 205 39.92 -24.59 5.36
N LEU A 206 38.98 -24.92 6.25
CA LEU A 206 37.90 -25.86 5.96
C LEU A 206 36.92 -25.29 4.91
N ASN A 207 36.44 -24.06 5.08
CA ASN A 207 35.59 -23.39 4.09
C ASN A 207 36.26 -23.37 2.70
N LYS A 208 37.56 -23.03 2.65
CA LYS A 208 38.35 -23.03 1.41
C LYS A 208 38.48 -24.43 0.79
N ALA A 209 38.60 -25.48 1.60
CA ALA A 209 38.67 -26.87 1.12
C ALA A 209 37.32 -27.39 0.61
N ILE A 210 36.21 -26.92 1.18
CA ILE A 210 34.84 -27.32 0.80
C ILE A 210 34.32 -26.49 -0.39
N GLY A 211 35.05 -25.44 -0.81
CA GLY A 211 34.69 -24.60 -1.96
C GLY A 211 33.63 -23.54 -1.67
N VAL A 212 33.38 -23.25 -0.38
CA VAL A 212 32.46 -22.19 0.06
C VAL A 212 33.26 -20.90 0.28
N GLN A 213 33.00 -19.88 -0.53
CA GLN A 213 33.48 -18.51 -0.33
C GLN A 213 32.47 -17.67 0.45
#